data_AF-A0A1G4KAA0-F1
#
_entry.id   AF-A0A1G4KAA0-F1
#
_cell.length_a   1.000
_cell.length_b   1.000
_cell.length_c   1.000
_cell.angle_alpha   90.00
_cell.angle_beta   90.00
_cell.angle_gamma   90.00
#
_symmetry.space_group_name_H-M   'P 1'
#
loop_
_entity.id
_entity.type
_entity.pdbx_description
1 polymer ?
#
loop_
_entity_poly.entity_id
_entity_poly.type
_entity_poly.pdbx_seq_one_letter_code
_entity_poly.pdbx_strand_id
1 'polypeptide(L)'
;MESVWKWAESCHVNDYSSCAKSAVDSVAKRVQNAEMTTMYTAAAIGAFVLLLALKPSSGSKKKSKKSNHSDKKKSASANGAKEKKRSSLEEQIEAVYQRYLGEYKSGLDHLIETFDSGSEKAQYQLSYFNEMLLKLLIELDGVDLVDVEAARKAALKDRRKQVIREIQTDLKRLDSMKN
;
A
#
# COMPACT_ATOMS: atom_id res chain seq x y z
N MET A 1 28.94 -54.45 -19.91
CA MET A 1 28.30 -53.42 -19.06
C MET A 1 29.32 -52.40 -18.52
N GLU A 2 30.45 -52.11 -19.20
CA GLU A 2 31.55 -51.36 -18.56
C GLU A 2 32.15 -50.21 -19.41
N SER A 3 31.62 -49.93 -20.60
CA SER A 3 32.29 -49.06 -21.58
C SER A 3 31.72 -47.64 -21.69
N VAL A 4 30.64 -47.32 -20.97
CA VAL A 4 29.93 -46.02 -21.08
C VAL A 4 30.30 -45.04 -19.95
N TRP A 5 30.89 -45.54 -18.86
CA TRP A 5 31.17 -44.73 -17.66
C TRP A 5 32.48 -43.92 -17.68
N LYS A 6 33.39 -44.17 -18.63
CA LYS A 6 34.72 -43.53 -18.66
C LYS A 6 34.83 -42.20 -19.42
N TRP A 7 33.72 -41.65 -19.95
CA TRP A 7 33.71 -40.35 -20.63
C TRP A 7 33.14 -39.20 -19.79
N ALA A 8 32.65 -39.47 -18.57
CA ALA A 8 31.98 -38.47 -17.73
C ALA A 8 32.90 -37.77 -16.70
N GLU A 9 34.15 -38.21 -16.53
CA GLU A 9 35.06 -37.72 -15.46
C GLU A 9 36.08 -36.66 -15.92
N SER A 10 35.99 -36.13 -17.16
CA SER A 10 37.01 -35.22 -17.72
C SER A 10 36.52 -33.78 -18.00
N CYS A 11 35.40 -33.35 -17.43
CA CYS A 11 35.00 -31.94 -17.42
C CYS A 11 35.30 -31.30 -16.07
N HIS A 12 36.49 -30.70 -16.00
CA HIS A 12 37.11 -30.10 -14.82
C HIS A 12 36.25 -28.98 -14.22
N VAL A 13 35.69 -29.20 -13.02
CA VAL A 13 34.93 -28.17 -12.27
C VAL A 13 35.92 -27.21 -11.59
N ASN A 14 36.50 -26.27 -12.33
CA ASN A 14 37.34 -25.24 -11.72
C ASN A 14 37.47 -23.93 -12.54
N ASP A 15 36.38 -23.19 -12.71
CA ASP A 15 36.48 -21.78 -13.15
C ASP A 15 35.34 -20.81 -12.72
N TYR A 16 34.37 -21.27 -11.90
CA TYR A 16 33.29 -20.40 -11.42
C TYR A 16 33.67 -19.54 -10.20
N SER A 17 34.64 -19.98 -9.39
CA SER A 17 34.98 -19.32 -8.13
C SER A 17 35.77 -18.01 -8.32
N SER A 18 36.63 -17.94 -9.35
CA SER A 18 37.41 -16.73 -9.66
C SER A 18 36.54 -15.61 -10.25
N CYS A 19 35.61 -15.95 -11.16
CA CYS A 19 34.67 -14.99 -11.75
C CYS A 19 33.71 -14.41 -10.69
N ALA A 20 33.17 -15.27 -9.81
CA ALA A 20 32.31 -14.80 -8.71
C ALA A 20 33.06 -13.88 -7.73
N LYS A 21 34.32 -14.21 -7.37
CA LYS A 21 35.15 -13.37 -6.51
C LYS A 21 35.46 -12.02 -7.14
N SER A 22 35.85 -11.97 -8.42
CA SER A 22 36.16 -10.69 -9.08
C SER A 22 34.94 -9.77 -9.19
N ALA A 23 33.74 -10.32 -9.39
CA ALA A 23 32.49 -9.56 -9.36
C ALA A 23 32.19 -9.00 -7.96
N VAL A 24 32.32 -9.84 -6.92
CA VAL A 24 32.09 -9.42 -5.52
C VAL A 24 33.12 -8.38 -5.06
N ASP A 25 34.40 -8.56 -5.37
CA ASP A 25 35.47 -7.61 -5.01
C ASP A 25 35.34 -6.27 -5.74
N SER A 26 34.86 -6.29 -7.00
CA SER A 26 34.54 -5.08 -7.77
C SER A 26 33.37 -4.29 -7.15
N VAL A 27 32.36 -4.99 -6.63
CA VAL A 27 31.25 -4.37 -5.89
C VAL A 27 31.71 -3.87 -4.52
N ALA A 28 32.49 -4.64 -3.76
CA ALA A 28 33.00 -4.26 -2.45
C ALA A 28 33.86 -2.98 -2.51
N LYS A 29 34.75 -2.87 -3.50
CA LYS A 29 35.56 -1.65 -3.74
C LYS A 29 34.72 -0.46 -4.18
N ARG A 30 33.60 -0.67 -4.88
CA ARG A 30 32.65 0.40 -5.21
C ARG A 30 31.85 0.89 -4.00
N VAL A 31 31.50 -0.01 -3.07
CA VAL A 31 30.79 0.33 -1.82
C VAL A 31 31.66 1.13 -0.84
N GLN A 32 32.96 0.86 -0.77
CA GLN A 32 33.88 1.61 0.10
C GLN A 32 34.15 3.06 -0.36
N ASN A 33 34.03 3.34 -1.66
CA ASN A 33 34.32 4.65 -2.24
C ASN A 33 33.06 5.52 -2.47
N ALA A 34 31.88 5.05 -2.06
CA ALA A 34 30.62 5.74 -2.32
C ALA A 34 30.09 6.39 -1.04
N GLU A 35 29.81 7.70 -1.12
CA GLU A 35 29.35 8.52 0.00
C GLU A 35 28.02 8.01 0.62
N MET A 36 27.67 8.56 1.79
CA MET A 36 26.67 8.05 2.75
C MET A 36 25.27 7.71 2.22
N THR A 37 24.91 8.13 1.00
CA THR A 37 23.63 7.81 0.36
C THR A 37 23.50 6.33 -0.05
N THR A 38 24.61 5.65 -0.34
CA THR A 38 24.60 4.28 -0.91
C THR A 38 24.27 3.17 0.10
N MET A 39 24.43 3.42 1.40
CA MET A 39 24.16 2.41 2.45
C MET A 39 22.67 2.04 2.54
N TYR A 40 21.77 3.01 2.35
CA TYR A 40 20.32 2.77 2.40
C TYR A 40 19.82 1.86 1.27
N THR A 41 20.38 2.01 0.06
CA THR A 41 20.03 1.17 -1.10
C THR A 41 20.48 -0.29 -0.94
N ALA A 42 21.62 -0.55 -0.30
CA ALA A 42 22.10 -1.91 -0.08
C ALA A 42 21.24 -2.68 0.94
N ALA A 43 20.81 -2.01 2.02
CA ALA A 43 19.96 -2.61 3.06
C ALA A 43 18.58 -3.04 2.52
N ALA A 44 17.96 -2.21 1.67
CA ALA A 44 16.64 -2.50 1.09
C ALA A 44 16.61 -3.78 0.24
N ILE A 45 17.65 -4.02 -0.56
CA ILE A 45 17.73 -5.21 -1.43
C ILE A 45 17.89 -6.48 -0.58
N GLY A 46 18.71 -6.44 0.48
CA GLY A 46 18.90 -7.57 1.39
C GLY A 46 17.61 -8.00 2.09
N ALA A 47 16.82 -7.04 2.58
CA ALA A 47 15.54 -7.32 3.24
C ALA A 47 14.51 -7.95 2.29
N PHE A 48 14.48 -7.54 1.02
CA PHE A 48 13.52 -8.05 0.03
C PHE A 48 13.77 -9.52 -0.33
N VAL A 49 15.05 -9.93 -0.44
CA VAL A 49 15.42 -11.34 -0.69
C VAL A 49 15.07 -12.22 0.52
N LEU A 50 15.26 -11.73 1.75
CA LEU A 50 14.91 -12.47 2.97
C LEU A 50 13.40 -12.73 3.09
N LEU A 51 12.57 -11.75 2.72
CA LEU A 51 11.10 -11.85 2.75
C LEU A 51 10.54 -12.86 1.73
N LEU A 52 11.20 -13.03 0.59
CA LEU A 52 10.78 -14.03 -0.42
C LEU A 52 11.15 -15.46 -0.01
N ALA A 53 12.22 -15.66 0.76
CA ALA A 53 12.65 -16.97 1.26
C ALA A 53 11.79 -17.51 2.43
N LEU A 54 11.10 -16.64 3.17
CA LEU A 54 10.36 -16.98 4.40
C LEU A 54 8.84 -17.13 4.21
N LYS A 55 8.38 -17.48 3.00
CA LYS A 55 6.94 -17.57 2.68
C LYS A 55 6.32 -18.86 3.28
N PRO A 56 5.44 -18.79 4.30
CA PRO A 56 4.84 -19.99 4.89
C PRO A 56 3.79 -20.59 3.96
N SER A 57 3.84 -21.90 3.71
CA SER A 57 2.84 -22.58 2.90
C SER A 57 1.53 -22.75 3.69
N SER A 58 0.44 -22.16 3.18
CA SER A 58 -0.88 -22.24 3.79
C SER A 58 -1.52 -23.62 3.58
N GLY A 59 -1.11 -24.59 4.40
CA GLY A 59 -1.62 -25.97 4.38
C GLY A 59 -3.12 -26.06 4.68
N SER A 60 -3.89 -26.59 3.74
CA SER A 60 -5.35 -26.74 3.83
C SER A 60 -5.77 -27.78 4.87
N LYS A 61 -6.51 -27.36 5.90
CA LYS A 61 -7.09 -28.29 6.90
C LYS A 61 -8.41 -28.89 6.41
N LYS A 62 -8.39 -30.18 6.05
CA LYS A 62 -9.59 -31.04 5.88
C LYS A 62 -9.91 -31.80 7.17
N LYS A 63 -11.12 -31.60 7.73
CA LYS A 63 -11.92 -32.46 8.65
C LYS A 63 -13.22 -31.69 8.97
N SER A 64 -14.40 -32.26 9.18
CA SER A 64 -14.85 -33.66 9.20
C SER A 64 -16.37 -33.79 8.91
N LYS A 65 -16.84 -35.03 8.74
CA LYS A 65 -18.21 -35.47 8.37
C LYS A 65 -19.33 -35.18 9.40
N LYS A 66 -20.58 -35.03 8.88
CA LYS A 66 -21.89 -35.51 9.44
C LYS A 66 -22.40 -34.79 10.72
N SER A 67 -23.65 -34.36 10.93
CA SER A 67 -24.94 -34.28 10.19
C SER A 67 -25.85 -33.22 10.91
N ASN A 68 -27.16 -32.97 10.69
CA ASN A 68 -28.24 -33.69 9.97
C ASN A 68 -29.43 -32.77 9.57
N HIS A 69 -30.34 -33.31 8.74
CA HIS A 69 -31.78 -32.99 8.55
C HIS A 69 -32.37 -31.63 9.00
N SER A 70 -32.87 -30.83 8.05
CA SER A 70 -34.33 -30.55 7.90
C SER A 70 -34.64 -29.56 6.77
N ASP A 71 -35.55 -29.97 5.88
CA ASP A 71 -36.02 -29.16 4.75
C ASP A 71 -37.00 -28.07 5.19
N LYS A 72 -36.77 -26.82 4.74
CA LYS A 72 -37.87 -25.87 4.54
C LYS A 72 -37.62 -24.82 3.46
N LYS A 73 -37.95 -25.21 2.23
CA LYS A 73 -38.75 -24.43 1.26
C LYS A 73 -38.42 -22.92 1.09
N LYS A 74 -37.48 -22.66 0.20
CA LYS A 74 -37.63 -21.76 -0.98
C LYS A 74 -38.44 -20.46 -0.75
N SER A 75 -37.75 -19.37 -0.43
CA SER A 75 -38.05 -18.06 -1.02
C SER A 75 -36.85 -17.64 -1.90
N ALA A 76 -37.13 -17.19 -3.12
CA ALA A 76 -36.10 -16.78 -4.06
C ALA A 76 -35.65 -15.35 -3.72
N SER A 77 -34.77 -15.20 -2.73
CA SER A 77 -33.92 -14.01 -2.70
C SER A 77 -32.91 -14.17 -3.82
N ALA A 78 -33.17 -13.50 -4.94
CA ALA A 78 -32.18 -13.35 -5.98
C ALA A 78 -30.99 -12.59 -5.39
N ASN A 79 -29.95 -13.32 -4.99
CA ASN A 79 -28.59 -12.81 -4.92
C ASN A 79 -28.12 -12.51 -6.35
N GLY A 80 -28.81 -11.58 -7.02
CA GLY A 80 -28.13 -10.67 -7.91
C GLY A 80 -27.05 -10.04 -7.05
N ALA A 81 -25.80 -10.43 -7.30
CA ALA A 81 -24.69 -9.64 -6.85
C ALA A 81 -25.01 -8.21 -7.27
N LYS A 82 -25.26 -7.33 -6.30
CA LYS A 82 -25.17 -5.89 -6.56
C LYS A 82 -23.73 -5.69 -6.96
N GLU A 83 -23.47 -5.75 -8.27
CA GLU A 83 -22.31 -5.11 -8.84
C GLU A 83 -22.29 -3.73 -8.18
N LYS A 84 -21.24 -3.45 -7.40
CA LYS A 84 -20.98 -2.10 -6.95
C LYS A 84 -20.88 -1.30 -8.23
N LYS A 85 -21.98 -0.62 -8.56
CA LYS A 85 -22.09 0.26 -9.72
C LYS A 85 -20.85 1.15 -9.62
N ARG A 86 -19.91 0.98 -10.54
CA ARG A 86 -18.60 1.64 -10.44
C ARG A 86 -18.91 3.13 -10.39
N SER A 87 -18.71 3.74 -9.22
CA SER A 87 -19.08 5.13 -9.01
C SER A 87 -18.33 5.97 -10.03
N SER A 88 -18.99 6.97 -10.60
CA SER A 88 -18.32 7.81 -11.60
C SER A 88 -17.11 8.50 -10.99
N LEU A 89 -16.11 8.89 -11.79
CA LEU A 89 -14.91 9.53 -11.27
C LEU A 89 -15.24 10.84 -10.52
N GLU A 90 -16.27 11.56 -10.95
CA GLU A 90 -16.87 12.70 -10.25
C GLU A 90 -17.44 12.29 -8.90
N GLU A 91 -18.21 11.19 -8.87
CA GLU A 91 -18.87 10.66 -7.68
C GLU A 91 -17.85 10.12 -6.66
N GLN A 92 -16.71 9.61 -7.10
CA GLN A 92 -15.60 9.23 -6.23
C GLN A 92 -14.96 10.45 -5.54
N ILE A 93 -14.59 11.48 -6.32
CA ILE A 93 -14.04 12.73 -5.77
C ILE A 93 -15.03 13.39 -4.81
N GLU A 94 -16.30 13.45 -5.21
CA GLU A 94 -17.35 14.07 -4.39
C GLU A 94 -17.68 13.24 -3.15
N ALA A 95 -17.68 11.90 -3.21
CA ALA A 95 -17.86 11.04 -2.03
C ALA A 95 -16.69 11.13 -1.03
N VAL A 96 -15.46 11.43 -1.49
CA VAL A 96 -14.36 11.80 -0.57
C VAL A 96 -14.65 13.16 0.07
N TYR A 97 -15.02 14.17 -0.72
CA TYR A 97 -15.29 15.51 -0.22
C TYR A 97 -16.47 15.57 0.77
N GLN A 98 -17.56 14.84 0.51
CA GLN A 98 -18.71 14.76 1.40
C GLN A 98 -18.37 14.06 2.73
N ARG A 99 -17.47 13.05 2.74
CA ARG A 99 -16.93 12.49 4.00
C ARG A 99 -16.04 13.47 4.73
N TYR A 100 -15.15 14.17 4.02
CA TYR A 100 -14.34 15.26 4.60
C TYR A 100 -15.23 16.27 5.34
N LEU A 101 -16.27 16.80 4.69
CA LEU A 101 -17.20 17.76 5.29
C LEU A 101 -18.06 17.15 6.41
N GLY A 102 -18.65 15.97 6.19
CA GLY A 102 -19.65 15.39 7.07
C GLY A 102 -19.09 14.64 8.29
N GLU A 103 -17.96 13.95 8.14
CA GLU A 103 -17.38 13.12 9.21
C GLU A 103 -16.26 13.85 9.97
N TYR A 104 -15.44 14.65 9.29
CA TYR A 104 -14.20 15.17 9.87
C TYR A 104 -14.20 16.67 10.12
N LYS A 105 -14.72 17.50 9.20
CA LYS A 105 -14.54 18.95 9.22
C LYS A 105 -15.04 19.61 10.51
N SER A 106 -16.26 19.28 10.95
CA SER A 106 -16.84 19.82 12.20
C SER A 106 -16.03 19.44 13.44
N GLY A 107 -15.62 18.17 13.56
CA GLY A 107 -14.80 17.69 14.68
C GLY A 107 -13.39 18.26 14.69
N LEU A 108 -12.83 18.55 13.50
CA LEU A 108 -11.53 19.18 13.32
C LEU A 108 -11.55 20.67 13.66
N ASP A 109 -12.56 21.42 13.22
CA ASP A 109 -12.67 22.85 13.56
C ASP A 109 -12.88 23.02 15.08
N HIS A 110 -13.73 22.19 15.71
CA HIS A 110 -13.84 22.15 17.18
C HIS A 110 -12.50 21.81 17.84
N LEU A 111 -11.75 20.82 17.33
CA LEU A 111 -10.45 20.47 17.92
C LEU A 111 -9.48 21.65 17.83
N ILE A 112 -9.44 22.37 16.71
CA ILE A 112 -8.59 23.55 16.51
C ILE A 112 -8.96 24.66 17.51
N GLU A 113 -10.25 24.89 17.77
CA GLU A 113 -10.73 25.90 18.72
C GLU A 113 -10.45 25.54 20.18
N THR A 114 -10.53 24.25 20.55
CA THR A 114 -10.44 23.79 21.94
C THR A 114 -9.16 23.00 22.25
N PHE A 115 -8.10 23.18 21.48
CA PHE A 115 -6.88 22.38 21.64
C PHE A 115 -6.12 22.74 22.92
N ASP A 116 -5.77 21.70 23.69
CA ASP A 116 -4.90 21.77 24.85
C ASP A 116 -3.76 20.77 24.66
N SER A 117 -2.53 21.26 24.52
CA SER A 117 -1.35 20.41 24.34
C SER A 117 -1.02 19.59 25.59
N GLY A 118 -1.51 19.97 26.78
CA GLY A 118 -1.42 19.18 28.00
C GLY A 118 -2.42 18.00 28.06
N SER A 119 -3.44 18.01 27.20
CA SER A 119 -4.49 16.98 27.19
C SER A 119 -4.13 15.82 26.29
N GLU A 120 -3.85 14.66 26.91
CA GLU A 120 -3.61 13.39 26.20
C GLU A 120 -4.74 13.07 25.20
N LYS A 121 -6.00 13.37 25.58
CA LYS A 121 -7.17 13.22 24.71
C LYS A 121 -7.07 14.11 23.46
N ALA A 122 -6.66 15.38 23.60
CA ALA A 122 -6.52 16.28 22.48
C ALA A 122 -5.38 15.84 21.53
N GLN A 123 -4.26 15.34 22.08
CA GLN A 123 -3.16 14.77 21.29
C GLN A 123 -3.60 13.52 20.50
N TYR A 124 -4.40 12.62 21.10
CA TYR A 124 -5.00 11.49 20.39
C TYR A 124 -5.96 11.95 19.28
N GLN A 125 -6.80 12.95 19.54
CA GLN A 125 -7.73 13.49 18.54
C GLN A 125 -6.97 14.16 17.38
N LEU A 126 -5.91 14.92 17.65
CA LEU A 126 -5.05 15.52 16.62
C LEU A 126 -4.41 14.44 15.74
N SER A 127 -3.86 13.40 16.35
CA SER A 127 -3.26 12.26 15.64
C SER A 127 -4.31 11.51 14.79
N TYR A 128 -5.50 11.29 15.34
CA TYR A 128 -6.62 10.66 14.64
C TYR A 128 -7.05 11.45 13.39
N PHE A 129 -7.29 12.76 13.52
CA PHE A 129 -7.71 13.56 12.38
C PHE A 129 -6.62 13.69 11.31
N ASN A 130 -5.35 13.82 11.69
CA ASN A 130 -4.23 13.84 10.74
C ASN A 130 -4.22 12.55 9.89
N GLU A 131 -4.26 11.39 10.55
CA GLU A 131 -4.37 10.08 9.87
C GLU A 131 -5.61 9.93 8.99
N MET A 132 -6.77 10.46 9.38
CA MET A 132 -7.98 10.36 8.56
C MET A 132 -7.89 11.26 7.32
N LEU A 133 -7.42 12.50 7.47
CA LEU A 133 -7.23 13.41 6.33
C LEU A 133 -6.18 12.88 5.34
N LEU A 134 -5.09 12.28 5.82
CA LEU A 134 -4.09 11.61 4.97
C LEU A 134 -4.70 10.45 4.16
N LYS A 135 -5.60 9.65 4.75
CA LYS A 135 -6.31 8.58 4.02
C LYS A 135 -7.22 9.13 2.92
N LEU A 136 -7.91 10.25 3.15
CA LEU A 136 -8.73 10.89 2.12
C LEU A 136 -7.88 11.44 0.96
N LEU A 137 -6.68 11.97 1.24
CA LEU A 137 -5.73 12.37 0.18
C LEU A 137 -5.27 11.18 -0.67
N ILE A 138 -4.90 10.06 -0.04
CA ILE A 138 -4.52 8.83 -0.75
C ILE A 138 -5.67 8.32 -1.63
N GLU A 139 -6.91 8.40 -1.14
CA GLU A 139 -8.09 8.00 -1.92
C GLU A 139 -8.31 8.91 -3.15
N LEU A 140 -8.10 10.22 -3.02
CA LEU A 140 -8.17 11.17 -4.14
C LEU A 140 -7.07 10.93 -5.17
N ASP A 141 -5.83 10.68 -4.74
CA ASP A 141 -4.73 10.37 -5.65
C ASP A 141 -4.94 9.03 -6.37
N GLY A 142 -5.66 8.09 -5.76
CA GLY A 142 -6.11 6.84 -6.37
C GLY A 142 -7.17 6.97 -7.48
N VAL A 143 -7.79 8.14 -7.66
CA VAL A 143 -8.75 8.37 -8.75
C VAL A 143 -8.02 8.51 -10.09
N ASP A 144 -7.95 7.42 -10.85
CA ASP A 144 -7.30 7.42 -12.16
C ASP A 144 -8.11 8.20 -13.21
N LEU A 145 -7.41 9.04 -13.98
CA LEU A 145 -7.94 9.91 -15.02
C LEU A 145 -7.27 9.64 -16.39
N VAL A 146 -6.54 8.54 -16.57
CA VAL A 146 -5.85 8.21 -17.84
C VAL A 146 -6.84 8.15 -19.01
N ASP A 147 -7.88 7.32 -18.93
CA ASP A 147 -8.81 7.03 -20.04
C ASP A 147 -9.99 8.02 -20.19
N VAL A 148 -9.86 9.25 -19.68
CA VAL A 148 -10.92 10.27 -19.73
C VAL A 148 -10.71 11.25 -20.90
N GLU A 149 -11.79 11.55 -21.62
CA GLU A 149 -11.86 12.59 -22.66
C GLU A 149 -11.28 13.93 -22.20
N ALA A 150 -10.53 14.61 -23.08
CA ALA A 150 -9.71 15.76 -22.71
C ALA A 150 -10.47 16.90 -21.98
N ALA A 151 -11.68 17.24 -22.44
CA ALA A 151 -12.49 18.29 -21.83
C ALA A 151 -12.94 17.92 -20.40
N ARG A 152 -13.48 16.70 -20.22
CA ARG A 152 -13.91 16.17 -18.92
C ARG A 152 -12.75 15.95 -17.95
N LYS A 153 -11.60 15.53 -18.47
CA LYS A 153 -10.35 15.30 -17.73
C LYS A 153 -9.80 16.57 -17.09
N ALA A 154 -9.97 17.73 -17.72
CA ALA A 154 -9.60 19.02 -17.14
C ALA A 154 -10.46 19.34 -15.91
N ALA A 155 -11.79 19.31 -16.06
CA ALA A 155 -12.74 19.57 -14.97
C ALA A 155 -12.53 18.62 -13.76
N LEU A 156 -12.35 17.32 -14.01
CA LEU A 156 -12.05 16.33 -12.97
C LEU A 156 -10.72 16.63 -12.25
N LYS A 157 -9.65 16.96 -12.98
CA LYS A 157 -8.36 17.34 -12.39
C LYS A 157 -8.49 18.56 -11.50
N ASP A 158 -9.21 19.58 -11.93
CA ASP A 158 -9.31 20.84 -11.18
C ASP A 158 -10.20 20.69 -9.95
N ARG A 159 -11.31 19.95 -10.03
CA ARG A 159 -12.11 19.58 -8.86
C ARG A 159 -11.31 18.74 -7.86
N ARG A 160 -10.55 17.75 -8.32
CA ARG A 160 -9.66 16.94 -7.46
C ARG A 160 -8.60 17.79 -6.76
N LYS A 161 -7.92 18.68 -7.49
CA LYS A 161 -6.95 19.65 -6.94
C LYS A 161 -7.59 20.64 -5.95
N GLN A 162 -8.86 20.98 -6.13
CA GLN A 162 -9.57 21.84 -5.18
C GLN A 162 -9.74 21.11 -3.85
N VAL A 163 -10.36 19.92 -3.87
CA VAL A 163 -10.59 19.09 -2.67
C VAL A 163 -9.28 18.77 -1.95
N ILE A 164 -8.22 18.38 -2.68
CA ILE A 164 -6.88 18.15 -2.12
C ILE A 164 -6.36 19.40 -1.39
N ARG A 165 -6.49 20.60 -1.97
CA ARG A 165 -5.99 21.85 -1.36
C ARG A 165 -6.76 22.24 -0.10
N GLU A 166 -8.05 21.98 -0.05
CA GLU A 166 -8.87 22.22 1.15
C GLU A 166 -8.43 21.29 2.29
N ILE A 167 -8.35 19.98 2.05
CA ILE A 167 -7.85 18.99 3.04
C ILE A 167 -6.42 19.30 3.49
N GLN A 168 -5.52 19.65 2.56
CA GLN A 168 -4.14 20.04 2.87
C GLN A 168 -4.04 21.35 3.67
N THR A 169 -5.03 22.24 3.57
CA THR A 169 -5.06 23.47 4.36
C THR A 169 -5.34 23.15 5.83
N ASP A 170 -6.30 22.27 6.11
CA ASP A 170 -6.59 21.83 7.47
C ASP A 170 -5.50 20.92 8.06
N LEU A 171 -4.85 20.06 7.26
CA LEU A 171 -3.65 19.32 7.69
C LEU A 171 -2.55 20.25 8.19
N LYS A 172 -2.25 21.34 7.47
CA LYS A 172 -1.27 22.35 7.91
C LYS A 172 -1.67 23.05 9.21
N ARG A 173 -2.98 23.23 9.46
CA ARG A 173 -3.48 23.78 10.73
C ARG A 173 -3.21 22.78 11.86
N LEU A 174 -3.53 21.50 11.69
CA LEU A 174 -3.19 20.44 12.66
C LEU A 174 -1.68 20.34 12.93
N ASP A 175 -0.85 20.34 11.89
CA ASP A 175 0.62 20.25 12.04
C ASP A 175 1.19 21.47 12.79
N SER A 176 0.59 22.65 12.64
CA SER A 176 1.00 23.85 13.38
C SER A 176 0.73 23.78 14.89
N MET A 177 -0.19 22.92 15.33
CA MET A 177 -0.57 22.72 16.75
C MET A 177 0.27 21.65 17.45
N LYS A 178 1.14 20.95 16.72
CA LYS A 178 2.00 19.88 17.24
C LYS A 178 3.31 20.40 17.87
N ASN A 179 3.62 21.68 17.72
CA ASN A 179 4.87 22.32 18.13
C ASN A 179 4.65 23.26 19.33
#